data_AF-A0A5C7N6P7-F1
#
_entry.id   AF-A0A5C7N6P7-F1
#
_cell.length_a   1.000
_cell.length_b   1.000
_cell.length_c   1.000
_cell.angle_alpha   90.00
_cell.angle_beta   90.00
_cell.angle_gamma   90.00
#
_symmetry.space_group_name_H-M   'P 1'
#
loop_
_entity.id
_entity.type
_entity.pdbx_description
1 polymer ?
#
loop_
_entity_poly.entity_id
_entity_poly.type
_entity_poly.pdbx_seq_one_letter_code
_entity_poly.pdbx_strand_id
1 'polypeptide(L)'
;MDLTASAAIVLSAAGRTGHEAMVERACDIVSPDLLLDAAEAIAAPWVATGGLLLTPGCSGWPRGLADLGPGEPCALWVRGTSGVELTRMVAIVGSRRCTPYGRDCARILAETVVGTGRAVVSGGASGIDAAAHHGALGVGGATVLYAAGGAGTMYPENHRALYRAAQDSGAVVWEFPPGTALSRRSFLHRNRLIAASSGVTVVVEASQRSGALNTGRTAADLGRLVVGVPGRLDSPASAGVLRAIADGWAAVLLGPDDLAALLDGAVI
;
A
#
# COMPACT_ATOMS: atom_id res chain seq x y z
N MET A 1 -13.76 22.58 -1.28
CA MET A 1 -13.83 21.19 -1.77
C MET A 1 -14.82 21.19 -2.92
N ASP A 2 -14.54 20.54 -4.04
CA ASP A 2 -15.52 20.42 -5.11
C ASP A 2 -16.54 19.29 -4.83
N LEU A 3 -17.64 19.27 -5.59
CA LEU A 3 -18.76 18.35 -5.37
C LEU A 3 -18.36 16.86 -5.56
N THR A 4 -17.51 16.57 -6.53
CA THR A 4 -17.01 15.21 -6.81
C THR A 4 -16.16 14.69 -5.66
N ALA A 5 -15.26 15.51 -5.14
CA ALA A 5 -14.46 15.18 -3.97
C ALA A 5 -15.33 14.99 -2.72
N SER A 6 -16.34 15.84 -2.52
CA SER A 6 -17.29 15.68 -1.41
C SER A 6 -18.06 14.37 -1.48
N ALA A 7 -18.61 14.02 -2.64
CA ALA A 7 -19.30 12.74 -2.83
C ALA A 7 -18.38 11.54 -2.56
N ALA A 8 -17.13 11.60 -3.02
CA ALA A 8 -16.13 10.56 -2.78
C ALA A 8 -15.85 10.33 -1.28
N ILE A 9 -15.79 11.41 -0.51
CA ILE A 9 -15.56 11.35 0.94
C ILE A 9 -16.76 10.73 1.66
N VAL A 10 -17.98 11.13 1.30
CA VAL A 10 -19.22 10.54 1.84
C VAL A 10 -19.28 9.04 1.52
N LEU A 11 -18.95 8.64 0.29
CA LEU A 11 -18.93 7.23 -0.12
C LEU A 11 -17.85 6.42 0.60
N SER A 12 -16.65 6.97 0.77
CA SER A 12 -15.59 6.37 1.59
C SER A 12 -16.08 6.17 3.03
N ALA A 13 -16.74 7.18 3.61
CA ALA A 13 -17.28 7.09 4.96
C ALA A 13 -18.37 6.03 5.12
N ALA A 14 -19.16 5.81 4.06
CA ALA A 14 -20.14 4.73 3.98
C ALA A 14 -19.53 3.35 3.68
N GLY A 15 -18.20 3.23 3.61
CA GLY A 15 -17.48 1.98 3.35
C GLY A 15 -17.66 1.45 1.92
N ARG A 16 -17.91 2.34 0.94
CA ARG A 16 -18.10 1.97 -0.47
C ARG A 16 -16.78 1.98 -1.25
N THR A 17 -16.71 1.14 -2.27
CA THR A 17 -15.66 1.09 -3.29
C THR A 17 -16.28 1.22 -4.68
N GLY A 18 -15.51 1.68 -5.67
CA GLY A 18 -15.96 1.82 -7.07
C GLY A 18 -16.28 3.27 -7.42
N HIS A 19 -15.23 4.05 -7.69
CA HIS A 19 -15.25 5.49 -7.55
C HIS A 19 -16.11 6.23 -8.59
N GLU A 20 -15.81 6.14 -9.89
CA GLU A 20 -16.33 7.11 -10.88
C GLU A 20 -17.86 7.07 -11.02
N ALA A 21 -18.41 5.93 -11.44
CA ALA A 21 -19.86 5.81 -11.65
C ALA A 21 -20.69 5.95 -10.35
N MET A 22 -20.11 5.63 -9.19
CA MET A 22 -20.82 5.77 -7.91
C MET A 22 -20.79 7.22 -7.42
N VAL A 23 -19.69 7.93 -7.64
CA VAL A 23 -19.55 9.36 -7.33
C VAL A 23 -20.48 10.17 -8.21
N GLU A 24 -20.49 9.94 -9.53
CA GLU A 24 -21.43 10.58 -10.45
C GLU A 24 -22.88 10.37 -9.99
N ARG A 25 -23.25 9.12 -9.71
CA ARG A 25 -24.58 8.80 -9.22
C ARG A 25 -24.91 9.47 -7.89
N ALA A 26 -23.95 9.61 -6.98
CA ALA A 26 -24.16 10.32 -5.72
C ALA A 26 -24.42 11.82 -5.95
N CYS A 27 -23.67 12.44 -6.86
CA CYS A 27 -23.89 13.83 -7.28
C CYS A 27 -25.25 14.05 -7.95
N ASP A 28 -25.78 13.05 -8.66
CA ASP A 28 -27.09 13.14 -9.33
C ASP A 28 -28.29 13.02 -8.37
N ILE A 29 -28.14 12.24 -7.29
CA ILE A 29 -29.27 11.88 -6.40
C ILE A 29 -29.30 12.65 -5.08
N VAL A 30 -28.18 13.22 -4.64
CA VAL A 30 -28.06 13.95 -3.37
C VAL A 30 -27.88 15.43 -3.67
N SER A 31 -28.54 16.32 -2.90
CA SER A 31 -28.37 17.76 -3.14
C SER A 31 -26.90 18.17 -2.94
N PRO A 32 -26.38 19.13 -3.73
CA PRO A 32 -25.00 19.59 -3.61
C PRO A 32 -24.65 20.09 -2.20
N ASP A 33 -25.53 20.89 -1.59
CA ASP A 33 -25.31 21.44 -0.24
C ASP A 33 -25.18 20.33 0.80
N LEU A 34 -26.06 19.31 0.74
CA LEU A 34 -26.02 18.19 1.68
C LEU A 34 -24.73 17.36 1.53
N LEU A 35 -24.23 17.17 0.30
CA LEU A 35 -22.96 16.48 0.06
C LEU A 35 -21.78 17.27 0.58
N LEU A 36 -21.75 18.59 0.34
CA LEU A 36 -20.70 19.48 0.81
C LEU A 36 -20.64 19.49 2.34
N ASP A 37 -21.78 19.72 3.01
CA ASP A 37 -21.89 19.75 4.46
C ASP A 37 -21.50 18.41 5.10
N ALA A 38 -21.96 17.29 4.53
CA ALA A 38 -21.62 15.97 5.03
C ALA A 38 -20.13 15.67 4.88
N ALA A 39 -19.54 15.99 3.72
CA ALA A 39 -18.12 15.79 3.47
C ALA A 39 -17.26 16.64 4.41
N GLU A 40 -17.64 17.90 4.66
CA GLU A 40 -16.95 18.76 5.61
C GLU A 40 -17.02 18.20 7.03
N ALA A 41 -18.21 17.80 7.49
CA ALA A 41 -18.39 17.19 8.81
C ALA A 41 -17.56 15.90 9.00
N ILE A 42 -17.41 15.10 7.94
CA ILE A 42 -16.61 13.87 7.93
C ILE A 42 -15.10 14.19 7.92
N ALA A 43 -14.66 15.14 7.09
CA ALA A 43 -13.25 15.43 6.85
C ALA A 43 -12.63 16.33 7.93
N ALA A 44 -13.37 17.31 8.44
CA ALA A 44 -12.84 18.36 9.32
C ALA A 44 -12.14 17.79 10.58
N PRO A 45 -12.67 16.78 11.29
CA PRO A 45 -11.99 16.22 12.46
C PRO A 45 -10.63 15.58 12.11
N TRP A 46 -10.51 14.95 10.95
CA TRP A 46 -9.26 14.35 10.51
C TRP A 46 -8.23 15.41 10.14
N VAL A 47 -8.65 16.39 9.34
CA VAL A 47 -7.81 17.51 8.90
C VAL A 47 -7.32 18.34 10.10
N ALA A 48 -8.18 18.58 11.10
CA ALA A 48 -7.82 19.28 12.32
C ALA A 48 -6.69 18.61 13.13
N THR A 49 -6.45 17.31 12.91
CA THR A 49 -5.34 16.56 13.54
C THR A 49 -4.10 16.45 12.66
N GLY A 50 -4.01 17.24 11.59
CA GLY A 50 -2.92 17.20 10.61
C GLY A 50 -3.06 16.07 9.58
N GLY A 51 -4.25 15.47 9.47
CA GLY A 51 -4.55 14.48 8.44
C GLY A 51 -4.77 15.13 7.07
N LEU A 52 -4.41 14.39 6.03
CA LEU A 52 -4.71 14.72 4.64
C LEU A 52 -5.77 13.76 4.11
N LEU A 53 -6.60 14.26 3.19
CA LEU A 53 -7.63 13.47 2.52
C LEU A 53 -7.42 13.61 1.02
N LEU A 54 -7.17 12.49 0.35
CA LEU A 54 -6.96 12.44 -1.08
C LEU A 54 -8.16 11.78 -1.74
N THR A 55 -8.60 12.35 -2.86
CA THR A 55 -9.56 11.75 -3.79
C THR A 55 -8.88 11.63 -5.17
N PRO A 56 -9.44 10.87 -6.12
CA PRO A 56 -8.87 10.69 -7.46
C PRO A 56 -8.51 11.97 -8.23
N GLY A 57 -9.21 13.07 -7.99
CA GLY A 57 -8.88 14.38 -8.57
C GLY A 57 -7.65 15.06 -7.96
N CYS A 58 -7.14 14.59 -6.82
CA CYS A 58 -5.97 15.19 -6.16
C CYS A 58 -4.67 14.84 -6.90
N SER A 59 -3.75 15.79 -7.02
CA SER A 59 -2.43 15.57 -7.65
C SER A 59 -1.58 14.47 -6.97
N GLY A 60 -1.78 14.25 -5.67
CA GLY A 60 -1.12 13.18 -4.91
C GLY A 60 -1.79 11.81 -4.98
N TRP A 61 -2.87 11.64 -5.77
CA TRP A 61 -3.55 10.36 -5.91
C TRP A 61 -2.66 9.33 -6.64
N PRO A 62 -2.46 8.12 -6.07
CA PRO A 62 -1.76 7.04 -6.77
C PRO A 62 -2.55 6.61 -8.01
N ARG A 63 -2.11 7.03 -9.19
CA ARG A 63 -2.83 6.79 -10.46
C ARG A 63 -3.10 5.31 -10.73
N GLY A 64 -2.22 4.42 -10.29
CA GLY A 64 -2.40 2.97 -10.44
C GLY A 64 -3.60 2.38 -9.68
N LEU A 65 -4.23 3.15 -8.77
CA LEU A 65 -5.46 2.72 -8.10
C LEU A 65 -6.65 2.62 -9.06
N ALA A 66 -6.66 3.38 -10.15
CA ALA A 66 -7.72 3.32 -11.17
C ALA A 66 -7.78 1.93 -11.84
N ASP A 67 -6.64 1.24 -11.96
CA ASP A 67 -6.57 -0.10 -12.56
C ASP A 67 -7.38 -1.15 -11.78
N LEU A 68 -7.75 -0.86 -10.53
CA LEU A 68 -8.62 -1.73 -9.73
C LEU A 68 -10.09 -1.70 -10.17
N GLY A 69 -10.48 -0.79 -11.06
CA GLY A 69 -11.84 -0.66 -11.57
C GLY A 69 -12.86 -0.51 -10.44
N PRO A 70 -13.88 -1.40 -10.31
CA PRO A 70 -14.84 -1.37 -9.20
C PRO A 70 -14.22 -1.48 -7.80
N GLY A 71 -12.96 -1.94 -7.73
CA GLY A 71 -12.17 -1.97 -6.52
C GLY A 71 -11.47 -0.65 -6.19
N GLU A 72 -11.49 0.39 -7.02
CA GLU A 72 -10.82 1.65 -6.69
C GLU A 72 -11.39 2.25 -5.39
N PRO A 73 -10.53 2.70 -4.44
CA PRO A 73 -11.01 3.35 -3.22
C PRO A 73 -11.62 4.72 -3.54
N CYS A 74 -12.67 5.12 -2.81
CA CYS A 74 -13.29 6.44 -3.04
C CYS A 74 -12.42 7.59 -2.53
N ALA A 75 -11.72 7.39 -1.41
CA ALA A 75 -10.82 8.35 -0.82
C ALA A 75 -9.69 7.62 -0.07
N LEU A 76 -8.58 8.32 0.16
CA LEU A 76 -7.48 7.89 1.01
C LEU A 76 -7.30 8.87 2.15
N TRP A 77 -7.29 8.35 3.36
CA TRP A 77 -6.99 9.06 4.59
C TRP A 77 -5.49 8.92 4.84
N VAL A 78 -4.77 10.03 4.87
CA VAL A 78 -3.31 10.02 4.87
C VAL A 78 -2.77 10.82 6.04
N ARG A 79 -1.73 10.31 6.70
CA ARG A 79 -0.93 11.07 7.66
C ARG A 79 0.54 10.90 7.29
N GLY A 80 1.24 12.00 7.07
CA GLY A 80 2.61 11.93 6.59
C GLY A 80 3.22 13.29 6.31
N THR A 81 4.47 13.27 5.85
CA THR A 81 5.20 14.45 5.42
C THR A 81 4.60 15.02 4.13
N SER A 82 4.50 16.34 4.04
CA SER A 82 4.10 17.02 2.81
C SER A 82 5.07 16.70 1.67
N GLY A 83 4.57 16.25 0.52
CA GLY A 83 5.38 16.02 -0.69
C GLY A 83 5.79 14.58 -0.96
N VAL A 84 5.41 13.63 -0.10
CA VAL A 84 5.65 12.20 -0.37
C VAL A 84 4.84 11.78 -1.59
N GLU A 85 5.54 11.44 -2.66
CA GLU A 85 4.95 11.04 -3.92
C GLU A 85 4.45 9.59 -3.83
N LEU A 86 3.13 9.42 -3.71
CA LEU A 86 2.49 8.11 -3.69
C LEU A 86 2.39 7.44 -5.08
N THR A 87 3.12 7.93 -6.08
CA THR A 87 3.07 7.43 -7.47
C THR A 87 4.35 6.70 -7.90
N ARG A 88 5.45 6.81 -7.13
CA ARG A 88 6.75 6.17 -7.41
C ARG A 88 7.21 5.27 -6.27
N MET A 89 6.52 4.14 -6.13
CA MET A 89 6.76 3.21 -5.03
C MET A 89 7.06 1.79 -5.50
N VAL A 90 7.86 1.08 -4.71
CA VAL A 90 8.13 -0.36 -4.86
C VAL A 90 7.54 -1.08 -3.66
N ALA A 91 6.67 -2.05 -3.91
CA ALA A 91 6.09 -2.85 -2.85
C ALA A 91 7.08 -3.92 -2.39
N ILE A 92 7.30 -4.03 -1.08
CA ILE A 92 8.05 -5.16 -0.50
C ILE A 92 7.13 -5.85 0.51
N VAL A 93 6.74 -7.08 0.20
CA VAL A 93 5.73 -7.82 0.97
C VAL A 93 6.19 -9.23 1.29
N GLY A 94 5.65 -9.80 2.37
CA GLY A 94 5.95 -11.19 2.71
C GLY A 94 5.36 -11.71 4.01
N SER A 95 5.96 -12.78 4.51
CA SER A 95 5.49 -13.55 5.65
C SER A 95 5.55 -12.74 6.95
N ARG A 96 4.49 -12.89 7.77
CA ARG A 96 4.48 -12.36 9.14
C ARG A 96 5.42 -13.11 10.08
N ARG A 97 5.66 -14.39 9.78
CA ARG A 97 6.62 -15.26 10.46
C ARG A 97 7.76 -15.53 9.48
N CYS A 98 8.53 -14.49 9.18
CA CYS A 98 9.67 -14.60 8.27
C CYS A 98 10.88 -15.24 8.97
N THR A 99 11.76 -15.83 8.16
CA THR A 99 13.07 -16.30 8.63
C THR A 99 14.02 -15.11 8.86
N PRO A 100 15.16 -15.32 9.55
CA PRO A 100 16.22 -14.31 9.62
C PRO A 100 16.69 -13.88 8.22
N TYR A 101 16.90 -14.85 7.32
CA TYR A 101 17.24 -14.59 5.92
C TYR A 101 16.22 -13.67 5.23
N GLY A 102 14.93 -14.01 5.31
CA GLY A 102 13.87 -13.18 4.71
C GLY A 102 13.84 -11.77 5.29
N ARG A 103 14.08 -11.61 6.60
CA ARG A 103 14.17 -10.30 7.25
C ARG A 103 15.34 -9.48 6.69
N ASP A 104 16.52 -10.09 6.56
CA ASP A 104 17.71 -9.42 6.06
C ASP A 104 17.56 -9.04 4.58
N CYS A 105 16.99 -9.93 3.75
CA CYS A 105 16.66 -9.63 2.36
C CYS A 105 15.69 -8.44 2.28
N ALA A 106 14.61 -8.44 3.05
CA ALA A 106 13.65 -7.33 3.02
C ALA A 106 14.30 -5.98 3.39
N ARG A 107 15.22 -5.99 4.36
CA ARG A 107 15.96 -4.79 4.77
C ARG A 107 16.87 -4.28 3.64
N ILE A 108 17.73 -5.15 3.10
CA ILE A 108 18.70 -4.76 2.05
C ILE A 108 17.99 -4.32 0.76
N LEU A 109 16.90 -5.01 0.37
CA LEU A 109 16.11 -4.64 -0.80
C LEU A 109 15.40 -3.30 -0.58
N ALA A 110 14.92 -3.01 0.62
CA ALA A 110 14.35 -1.72 0.95
C ALA A 110 15.38 -0.59 0.87
N GLU A 111 16.59 -0.81 1.39
CA GLU A 111 17.73 0.13 1.28
C GLU A 111 18.08 0.40 -0.20
N THR A 112 18.04 -0.64 -1.03
CA THR A 112 18.26 -0.54 -2.47
C THR A 112 17.20 0.33 -3.14
N VAL A 113 15.91 0.05 -2.87
CA VAL A 113 14.79 0.81 -3.44
C VAL A 113 14.93 2.31 -3.15
N VAL A 114 15.18 2.67 -1.89
CA VAL A 114 15.31 4.08 -1.51
C VAL A 114 16.56 4.73 -2.08
N GLY A 115 17.64 3.95 -2.27
CA GLY A 115 18.84 4.40 -2.99
C GLY A 115 18.57 4.81 -4.44
N THR A 116 17.52 4.27 -5.07
CA THR A 116 17.08 4.68 -6.42
C THR A 116 16.15 5.91 -6.43
N GLY A 117 15.95 6.56 -5.28
CA GLY A 117 15.05 7.71 -5.15
C GLY A 117 13.55 7.36 -5.14
N ARG A 118 13.20 6.07 -4.96
CA ARG A 118 11.82 5.58 -4.88
C ARG A 118 11.44 5.27 -3.43
N ALA A 119 10.16 5.40 -3.08
CA ALA A 119 9.71 5.02 -1.73
C ALA A 119 9.40 3.52 -1.63
N VAL A 120 9.64 2.94 -0.47
CA VAL A 120 9.19 1.56 -0.17
C VAL A 120 7.74 1.61 0.32
N VAL A 121 6.86 0.83 -0.30
CA VAL A 121 5.48 0.66 0.18
C VAL A 121 5.25 -0.73 0.76
N SER A 122 4.62 -0.80 1.93
CA SER A 122 4.21 -2.06 2.55
C SER A 122 3.08 -1.87 3.55
N GLY A 123 2.75 -2.92 4.30
CA GLY A 123 1.54 -3.02 5.09
C GLY A 123 1.64 -2.79 6.58
N GLY A 124 2.85 -2.60 7.10
CA GLY A 124 3.10 -2.48 8.54
C GLY A 124 2.92 -3.75 9.37
N ALA A 125 2.68 -4.92 8.76
CA ALA A 125 2.58 -6.18 9.51
C ALA A 125 3.92 -6.60 10.14
N SER A 126 3.91 -7.52 11.11
CA SER A 126 5.13 -8.19 11.58
C SER A 126 5.86 -8.90 10.43
N GLY A 127 7.14 -9.21 10.62
CA GLY A 127 7.94 -9.94 9.64
C GLY A 127 8.45 -9.05 8.52
N ILE A 128 8.22 -9.46 7.26
CA ILE A 128 8.77 -8.81 6.06
C ILE A 128 8.35 -7.35 5.94
N ASP A 129 7.06 -7.02 6.12
CA ASP A 129 6.57 -5.65 5.99
C ASP A 129 7.34 -4.69 6.93
N ALA A 130 7.44 -5.04 8.22
CA ALA A 130 8.20 -4.24 9.18
C ALA A 130 9.69 -4.16 8.84
N ALA A 131 10.31 -5.26 8.39
CA ALA A 131 11.71 -5.27 8.00
C ALA A 131 11.99 -4.36 6.80
N ALA A 132 11.08 -4.32 5.82
CA ALA A 132 11.17 -3.43 4.67
C ALA A 132 11.07 -1.95 5.10
N HIS A 133 10.08 -1.61 5.93
CA HIS A 133 9.98 -0.25 6.46
C HIS A 133 11.22 0.15 7.29
N HIS A 134 11.72 -0.75 8.14
CA HIS A 134 12.95 -0.49 8.91
C HIS A 134 14.19 -0.32 8.03
N GLY A 135 14.32 -1.08 6.92
CA GLY A 135 15.42 -0.91 5.97
C GLY A 135 15.38 0.46 5.29
N ALA A 136 14.22 0.88 4.80
CA ALA A 136 14.03 2.20 4.22
C ALA A 136 14.39 3.32 5.21
N LEU A 137 13.83 3.25 6.43
CA LEU A 137 14.08 4.23 7.49
C LEU A 137 15.54 4.23 7.96
N GLY A 138 16.19 3.07 8.00
CA GLY A 138 17.56 2.90 8.49
C GLY A 138 18.61 3.69 7.70
N VAL A 139 18.31 4.00 6.43
CA VAL A 139 19.16 4.84 5.56
C VAL A 139 18.56 6.22 5.29
N GLY A 140 17.55 6.62 6.09
CA GLY A 140 16.88 7.93 5.96
C GLY A 140 15.99 8.06 4.72
N GLY A 141 15.59 6.93 4.11
CA GLY A 141 14.72 6.91 2.94
C GLY A 141 13.24 7.01 3.28
N ALA A 142 12.42 7.32 2.27
CA ALA A 142 10.98 7.44 2.41
C ALA A 142 10.28 6.07 2.41
N THR A 143 9.26 5.92 3.25
CA THR A 143 8.41 4.73 3.25
C THR A 143 6.93 5.03 3.43
N VAL A 144 6.09 4.29 2.72
CA VAL A 144 4.63 4.43 2.76
C VAL A 144 4.00 3.17 3.34
N LEU A 145 3.24 3.31 4.41
CA LEU A 145 2.58 2.22 5.11
C LEU A 145 1.07 2.25 4.83
N TYR A 146 0.58 1.28 4.07
CA TYR A 146 -0.86 1.09 3.89
C TYR A 146 -1.42 0.26 5.05
N ALA A 147 -2.18 0.92 5.91
CA ALA A 147 -2.72 0.34 7.12
C ALA A 147 -4.11 -0.25 6.92
N ALA A 148 -4.41 -1.32 7.65
CA ALA A 148 -5.74 -1.92 7.69
C ALA A 148 -6.63 -1.22 8.75
N GLY A 149 -7.95 -1.32 8.58
CA GLY A 149 -8.92 -0.68 9.47
C GLY A 149 -9.13 0.80 9.15
N GLY A 150 -9.77 1.53 10.07
CA GLY A 150 -10.03 2.96 9.94
C GLY A 150 -8.80 3.83 10.18
N ALA A 151 -8.80 5.02 9.59
CA ALA A 151 -7.75 6.02 9.73
C ALA A 151 -7.38 6.25 11.21
N GLY A 152 -6.07 6.27 11.49
CA GLY A 152 -5.52 6.33 12.85
C GLY A 152 -5.35 4.97 13.54
N THR A 153 -5.88 3.87 12.99
CA THR A 153 -5.63 2.53 13.52
C THR A 153 -4.19 2.11 13.26
N MET A 154 -3.43 1.82 14.32
CA MET A 154 -2.06 1.31 14.26
C MET A 154 -2.07 -0.16 14.69
N TYR A 155 -1.82 -1.07 13.74
CA TYR A 155 -1.83 -2.50 14.01
C TYR A 155 -0.69 -3.21 13.27
N PRO A 156 0.09 -4.06 13.96
CA PRO A 156 -0.02 -4.43 15.37
C PRO A 156 0.43 -3.29 16.32
N GLU A 157 -0.10 -3.28 17.53
CA GLU A 157 0.10 -2.18 18.50
C GLU A 157 1.59 -1.96 18.85
N ASN A 158 2.39 -3.04 18.88
CA ASN A 158 3.82 -2.96 19.13
C ASN A 158 4.61 -2.28 18.00
N HIS A 159 3.98 -1.94 16.87
CA HIS A 159 4.60 -1.19 15.76
C HIS A 159 4.29 0.31 15.81
N ARG A 160 3.73 0.86 16.89
CA ARG A 160 3.45 2.31 17.00
C ARG A 160 4.64 3.20 16.64
N ALA A 161 5.85 2.84 17.07
CA ALA A 161 7.05 3.60 16.74
C ALA A 161 7.35 3.58 15.23
N LEU A 162 7.15 2.42 14.58
CA LEU A 162 7.29 2.28 13.13
C LEU A 162 6.28 3.14 12.38
N TYR A 163 5.01 3.16 12.82
CA TYR A 163 3.97 3.99 12.24
C TYR A 163 4.31 5.48 12.34
N ARG A 164 4.83 5.94 13.47
CA ARG A 164 5.27 7.34 13.64
C ARG A 164 6.45 7.66 12.71
N ALA A 165 7.48 6.81 12.69
CA ALA A 165 8.62 7.00 11.80
C ALA A 165 8.22 7.03 10.31
N ALA A 166 7.23 6.21 9.90
CA ALA A 166 6.67 6.24 8.56
C ALA A 166 5.89 7.54 8.29
N GLN A 167 5.21 8.12 9.29
CA GLN A 167 4.58 9.44 9.15
C GLN A 167 5.62 10.57 9.01
N ASP A 168 6.76 10.46 9.67
CA ASP A 168 7.77 11.51 9.68
C ASP A 168 8.64 11.55 8.41
N SER A 169 8.88 10.39 7.80
CA SER A 169 9.73 10.23 6.59
C SER A 169 8.94 10.02 5.30
N GLY A 170 7.62 9.85 5.41
CA GLY A 170 6.82 9.23 4.38
C GLY A 170 5.33 9.44 4.67
N ALA A 171 4.54 8.36 4.55
CA ALA A 171 3.13 8.44 4.89
C ALA A 171 2.58 7.13 5.47
N VAL A 172 1.52 7.25 6.25
CA VAL A 172 0.61 6.16 6.56
C VAL A 172 -0.73 6.44 5.88
N VAL A 173 -1.24 5.45 5.17
CA VAL A 173 -2.42 5.56 4.30
C VAL A 173 -3.47 4.56 4.76
N TRP A 174 -4.72 5.02 4.87
CA TRP A 174 -5.89 4.20 5.16
C TRP A 174 -6.97 4.43 4.11
N GLU A 175 -7.76 3.40 3.84
CA GLU A 175 -8.92 3.50 2.93
C GLU A 175 -10.19 3.95 3.66
N PHE A 176 -10.32 3.55 4.93
CA PHE A 176 -11.55 3.74 5.70
C PHE A 176 -11.43 4.92 6.65
N PRO A 177 -12.53 5.63 6.94
CA PRO A 177 -12.53 6.78 7.83
C PRO A 177 -12.15 6.40 9.28
N PRO A 178 -11.78 7.40 10.11
CA PRO A 178 -11.63 7.21 11.55
C PRO A 178 -12.84 6.51 12.17
N GLY A 179 -12.59 5.63 13.16
CA GLY A 179 -13.63 4.86 13.84
C GLY A 179 -14.05 3.56 13.13
N THR A 180 -13.59 3.31 11.89
CA THR A 180 -13.86 2.02 11.24
C THR A 180 -13.10 0.88 11.93
N ALA A 181 -13.83 -0.17 12.32
CA ALA A 181 -13.25 -1.31 13.02
C ALA A 181 -12.27 -2.12 12.16
N LEU A 182 -11.19 -2.58 12.78
CA LEU A 182 -10.24 -3.51 12.16
C LEU A 182 -10.90 -4.87 11.95
N SER A 183 -10.80 -5.42 10.74
CA SER A 183 -11.37 -6.73 10.40
C SER A 183 -10.46 -7.55 9.50
N ARG A 184 -10.66 -8.87 9.42
CA ARG A 184 -9.91 -9.73 8.47
C ARG A 184 -10.04 -9.23 7.03
N ARG A 185 -11.23 -8.76 6.63
CA ARG A 185 -11.50 -8.23 5.29
C ARG A 185 -10.71 -6.94 5.01
N SER A 186 -10.55 -6.08 6.02
CA SER A 186 -9.78 -4.83 5.86
C SER A 186 -8.31 -5.08 5.46
N PHE A 187 -7.71 -6.21 5.83
CA PHE A 187 -6.36 -6.56 5.36
C PHE A 187 -6.33 -6.91 3.86
N LEU A 188 -7.37 -7.58 3.34
CA LEU A 188 -7.46 -7.90 1.91
C LEU A 188 -7.72 -6.63 1.08
N HIS A 189 -8.61 -5.76 1.56
CA HIS A 189 -8.85 -4.44 0.95
C HIS A 189 -7.58 -3.60 0.93
N ARG A 190 -6.80 -3.62 2.02
CA ARG A 190 -5.52 -2.92 2.06
C ARG A 190 -4.50 -3.48 1.07
N ASN A 191 -4.44 -4.80 0.89
CA ASN A 191 -3.42 -5.44 0.05
C ASN A 191 -3.54 -5.06 -1.42
N ARG A 192 -4.76 -4.95 -1.96
CA ARG A 192 -4.96 -4.48 -3.34
C ARG A 192 -4.44 -3.05 -3.55
N LEU A 193 -4.48 -2.21 -2.52
CA LEU A 193 -3.94 -0.84 -2.59
C LEU A 193 -2.42 -0.84 -2.70
N ILE A 194 -1.72 -1.70 -1.93
CA ILE A 194 -0.26 -1.85 -2.03
C ILE A 194 0.12 -2.31 -3.45
N ALA A 195 -0.56 -3.33 -3.95
CA ALA A 195 -0.33 -3.83 -5.30
C ALA A 195 -0.53 -2.71 -6.33
N ALA A 196 -1.68 -2.04 -6.27
CA ALA A 196 -2.05 -1.00 -7.22
C ALA A 196 -1.21 0.28 -7.15
N SER A 197 -0.67 0.62 -5.98
CA SER A 197 0.11 1.85 -5.79
C SER A 197 1.60 1.66 -6.08
N SER A 198 2.05 0.45 -6.44
CA SER A 198 3.44 0.15 -6.75
C SER A 198 3.64 -0.12 -8.25
N GLY A 199 4.82 0.21 -8.78
CA GLY A 199 5.20 -0.17 -10.16
C GLY A 199 5.82 -1.58 -10.22
N VAL A 200 6.50 -1.96 -9.14
CA VAL A 200 7.13 -3.27 -8.97
C VAL A 200 6.74 -3.82 -7.59
N THR A 201 6.41 -5.11 -7.52
CA THR A 201 6.16 -5.82 -6.26
C THR A 201 7.20 -6.90 -6.02
N VAL A 202 7.95 -6.79 -4.93
CA VAL A 202 8.90 -7.78 -4.43
C VAL A 202 8.23 -8.65 -3.37
N VAL A 203 8.17 -9.96 -3.63
CA VAL A 203 7.68 -10.95 -2.67
C VAL A 203 8.88 -11.69 -2.05
N VAL A 204 9.18 -11.40 -0.79
CA VAL A 204 10.42 -11.91 -0.15
C VAL A 204 10.26 -13.32 0.40
N GLU A 205 9.24 -13.55 1.22
CA GLU A 205 8.90 -14.88 1.72
C GLU A 205 7.39 -15.00 1.79
N ALA A 206 6.85 -16.13 1.35
CA ALA A 206 5.43 -16.35 1.29
C ALA A 206 5.14 -17.85 1.30
N SER A 207 4.30 -18.32 2.23
CA SER A 207 3.74 -19.66 2.14
C SER A 207 2.63 -19.69 1.08
N GLN A 208 2.26 -20.89 0.60
CA GLN A 208 1.27 -21.07 -0.48
C GLN A 208 -0.09 -20.40 -0.22
N ARG A 209 -0.49 -20.21 1.04
CA ARG A 209 -1.77 -19.57 1.41
C ARG A 209 -1.57 -18.24 2.16
N SER A 210 -0.53 -17.50 1.81
CA SER A 210 -0.19 -16.24 2.48
C SER A 210 -0.87 -15.02 1.84
N GLY A 211 -1.18 -14.01 2.66
CA GLY A 211 -1.70 -12.73 2.17
C GLY A 211 -0.68 -11.93 1.32
N ALA A 212 0.61 -12.22 1.46
CA ALA A 212 1.65 -11.63 0.61
C ALA A 212 1.54 -12.10 -0.84
N LEU A 213 1.28 -13.40 -1.07
CA LEU A 213 1.00 -13.90 -2.42
C LEU A 213 -0.24 -13.27 -3.02
N ASN A 214 -1.29 -13.00 -2.24
CA ASN A 214 -2.46 -12.28 -2.75
C ASN A 214 -2.07 -10.90 -3.29
N THR A 215 -1.18 -10.18 -2.59
CA THR A 215 -0.68 -8.87 -3.04
C THR A 215 0.12 -9.01 -4.33
N GLY A 216 1.08 -9.94 -4.38
CA GLY A 216 1.85 -10.22 -5.61
C GLY A 216 0.95 -10.63 -6.77
N ARG A 217 -0.02 -11.51 -6.54
CA ARG A 217 -0.96 -11.95 -7.57
C ARG A 217 -1.82 -10.80 -8.08
N THR A 218 -2.31 -9.94 -7.19
CA THR A 218 -3.07 -8.75 -7.57
C THR A 218 -2.21 -7.81 -8.42
N ALA A 219 -0.92 -7.63 -8.08
CA ALA A 219 -0.01 -6.83 -8.89
C ALA A 219 0.16 -7.43 -10.30
N ALA A 220 0.40 -8.75 -10.40
CA ALA A 220 0.52 -9.45 -11.68
C ALA A 220 -0.77 -9.38 -12.52
N ASP A 221 -1.94 -9.59 -11.91
CA ASP A 221 -3.24 -9.51 -12.58
C ASP A 221 -3.51 -8.09 -13.13
N LEU A 222 -2.93 -7.07 -12.50
CA LEU A 222 -2.98 -5.68 -12.96
C LEU A 222 -1.84 -5.33 -13.95
N GLY A 223 -1.09 -6.32 -14.44
CA GLY A 223 -0.01 -6.12 -15.41
C GLY A 223 1.27 -5.49 -14.83
N ARG A 224 1.42 -5.45 -13.50
CA ARG A 224 2.64 -4.96 -12.85
C ARG A 224 3.69 -6.04 -12.77
N LEU A 225 4.95 -5.62 -12.76
CA LEU A 225 6.05 -6.54 -12.58
C LEU A 225 6.09 -7.06 -11.14
N VAL A 226 6.16 -8.38 -11.01
CA VAL A 226 6.34 -9.06 -9.73
C VAL A 226 7.65 -9.82 -9.77
N VAL A 227 8.47 -9.64 -8.74
CA VAL A 227 9.72 -10.37 -8.55
C VAL A 227 9.71 -11.09 -7.20
N GLY A 228 10.25 -12.30 -7.16
CA GLY A 228 10.28 -13.14 -5.98
C GLY A 228 11.71 -13.41 -5.53
N VAL A 229 11.97 -13.28 -4.23
CA VAL A 229 13.26 -13.70 -3.65
C VAL A 229 13.28 -15.23 -3.59
N PRO A 230 14.20 -15.91 -4.31
CA PRO A 230 14.31 -17.35 -4.22
C PRO A 230 14.77 -17.74 -2.82
N GLY A 231 14.18 -18.79 -2.28
CA GLY A 231 14.57 -19.37 -1.00
C GLY A 231 14.81 -20.87 -1.12
N ARG A 232 15.12 -21.51 0.00
CA ARG A 232 15.41 -22.95 0.01
C ARG A 232 14.20 -23.76 -0.45
N LEU A 233 14.47 -24.80 -1.26
CA LEU A 233 13.44 -25.71 -1.77
C LEU A 233 12.62 -26.38 -0.65
N ASP A 234 13.27 -26.69 0.48
CA ASP A 234 12.66 -27.36 1.63
C ASP A 234 11.99 -26.40 2.63
N SER A 235 12.04 -25.08 2.40
CA SER A 235 11.49 -24.08 3.30
C SER A 235 10.01 -23.83 3.04
N PRO A 236 9.11 -24.06 4.01
CA PRO A 236 7.69 -23.71 3.88
C PRO A 236 7.47 -22.19 3.70
N ALA A 237 8.41 -21.37 4.16
CA ALA A 237 8.35 -19.91 4.01
C ALA A 237 8.62 -19.47 2.56
N SER A 238 9.28 -20.30 1.75
CA SER A 238 9.64 -19.99 0.36
C SER A 238 8.74 -20.68 -0.66
N ALA A 239 7.99 -21.72 -0.24
CA ALA A 239 7.17 -22.54 -1.13
C ALA A 239 6.18 -21.76 -2.00
N GLY A 240 5.62 -20.67 -1.49
CA GLY A 240 4.72 -19.81 -2.24
C GLY A 240 5.42 -18.97 -3.30
N VAL A 241 6.58 -18.39 -2.96
CA VAL A 241 7.39 -17.59 -3.89
C VAL A 241 7.94 -18.48 -5.01
N LEU A 242 8.47 -19.66 -4.67
CA LEU A 242 8.95 -20.63 -5.66
C LEU A 242 7.82 -21.09 -6.61
N ARG A 243 6.62 -21.30 -6.08
CA ARG A 243 5.44 -21.60 -6.90
C ARG A 243 5.08 -20.44 -7.82
N ALA A 244 5.09 -19.20 -7.33
CA ALA A 244 4.83 -18.01 -8.14
C ALA A 244 5.78 -17.88 -9.33
N ILE A 245 7.07 -18.16 -9.09
CA ILE A 245 8.10 -18.17 -10.13
C ILE A 245 7.87 -19.32 -11.12
N ALA A 246 7.61 -20.53 -10.62
CA ALA A 246 7.35 -21.70 -11.48
C ALA A 246 6.08 -21.54 -12.34
N ASP A 247 5.06 -20.86 -11.81
CA ASP A 247 3.81 -20.58 -12.53
C ASP A 247 3.95 -19.37 -13.49
N GLY A 248 5.11 -18.70 -13.52
CA GLY A 248 5.46 -17.67 -14.51
C GLY A 248 4.86 -16.29 -14.27
N TRP A 249 4.15 -16.06 -13.16
CA TRP A 249 3.57 -14.74 -12.85
C TRP A 249 4.47 -13.89 -11.93
N ALA A 250 5.59 -14.44 -11.46
CA ALA A 250 6.67 -13.69 -10.82
C ALA A 250 8.01 -14.05 -11.46
N ALA A 251 8.89 -13.07 -11.69
CA ALA A 251 10.27 -13.33 -12.08
C ALA A 251 11.14 -13.61 -10.85
N VAL A 252 12.29 -14.27 -11.04
CA VAL A 252 13.28 -14.44 -9.97
C VAL A 252 14.01 -13.13 -9.73
N LEU A 253 14.22 -12.76 -8.47
CA LEU A 253 15.10 -11.66 -8.10
C LEU A 253 16.46 -12.21 -7.65
N LEU A 254 17.53 -11.80 -8.33
CA LEU A 254 18.87 -12.32 -8.04
C LEU A 254 19.60 -11.57 -6.93
N GLY A 255 19.21 -10.32 -6.67
CA GLY A 255 19.77 -9.54 -5.58
C GLY A 255 19.48 -8.03 -5.67
N PRO A 256 20.16 -7.23 -4.84
CA PRO A 256 20.05 -5.77 -4.82
C PRO A 256 20.38 -5.11 -6.16
N ASP A 257 21.50 -5.46 -6.78
CA ASP A 257 21.94 -4.83 -8.04
C ASP A 257 20.96 -5.11 -9.18
N ASP A 258 20.41 -6.32 -9.20
CA ASP A 258 19.34 -6.75 -10.11
C ASP A 258 18.06 -5.91 -9.89
N LEU A 259 17.66 -5.70 -8.64
CA LEU A 259 16.52 -4.82 -8.33
C LEU A 259 16.79 -3.37 -8.77
N ALA A 260 17.99 -2.84 -8.54
CA ALA A 260 18.33 -1.47 -8.93
C ALA A 260 18.28 -1.30 -10.46
N ALA A 261 18.91 -2.21 -11.21
CA ALA A 261 18.90 -2.21 -12.67
C ALA A 261 17.47 -2.31 -13.23
N LEU A 262 16.65 -3.19 -12.66
CA LEU A 262 15.24 -3.34 -12.99
C LEU A 262 14.48 -2.01 -12.84
N LEU A 263 14.68 -1.33 -11.71
CA LEU A 263 13.97 -0.10 -11.40
C LEU A 263 14.37 1.05 -12.32
N ASP A 264 15.62 1.08 -12.78
CA ASP A 264 16.13 2.09 -13.69
C ASP A 264 15.79 1.81 -15.17
N GLY A 265 15.03 0.75 -15.43
CA GLY A 265 14.57 0.39 -16.78
C GLY A 265 15.63 -0.29 -17.62
N ALA A 266 16.71 -0.79 -17.01
CA ALA A 266 17.62 -1.69 -17.69
C ALA A 266 16.89 -3.01 -17.92
N VAL A 267 16.90 -3.50 -19.16
CA VAL A 267 16.40 -4.83 -19.50
C VAL A 267 17.37 -5.84 -18.88
N ILE A 268 16.86 -6.67 -17.97
CA ILE A 268 17.56 -7.81 -17.36
C ILE A 268 17.20 -9.09 -18.13
#